data_AF-A0A2N8K8H2-F1
#
_entry.id   AF-A0A2N8K8H2-F1
#
_cell.length_a   1.000
_cell.length_b   1.000
_cell.length_c   1.000
_cell.angle_alpha   90.00
_cell.angle_beta   90.00
_cell.angle_gamma   90.00
#
_symmetry.space_group_name_H-M   'P 1'
#
loop_
_entity.id
_entity.type
_entity.pdbx_description
1 polymer ?
#
loop_
_entity_poly.entity_id
_entity_poly.type
_entity_poly.pdbx_seq_one_letter_code
_entity_poly.pdbx_strand_id
1 'polypeptide(L)'
;MDIKPVTFPTHDGTRVPLDVYRSQEVYELELQRIYRGPTWSFVALEAEIPQPGDFKSTFVGDTPVVVTRTKEGKLSVWVNRCAHRGAAVCRKVLEDPDQSIPRA
;
A
#
# COMPACT_ATOMS: atom_id res chain seq x y z
N MET A 1 16.78 8.15 -16.50
CA MET A 1 15.99 7.05 -17.10
C MET A 1 14.89 7.72 -17.88
N ASP A 2 14.92 7.61 -19.20
CA ASP A 2 13.90 8.19 -20.08
C ASP A 2 12.68 7.25 -20.07
N ILE A 3 11.68 7.62 -19.28
CA ILE A 3 10.43 6.86 -19.20
C ILE A 3 9.59 7.21 -20.42
N LYS A 4 9.07 6.20 -21.12
CA LYS A 4 8.18 6.43 -22.26
C LYS A 4 6.86 7.03 -21.73
N PRO A 5 6.50 8.26 -22.08
CA PRO A 5 5.26 8.85 -21.59
C PRO A 5 4.06 8.11 -22.18
N VAL A 6 3.15 7.65 -21.33
CA VAL A 6 1.84 7.16 -21.75
C VAL A 6 1.05 8.34 -22.31
N THR A 7 0.66 8.23 -23.59
CA THR A 7 -0.08 9.30 -24.28
C THR A 7 -1.56 8.98 -24.24
N PHE A 8 -2.34 9.86 -23.61
CA PHE A 8 -3.80 9.75 -23.61
C PHE A 8 -4.37 10.12 -25.00
N PRO A 9 -5.36 9.38 -25.54
CA PRO A 9 -5.89 9.65 -26.87
C PRO A 9 -6.73 10.94 -26.91
N THR A 10 -7.33 11.29 -25.77
CA THR A 10 -8.15 12.48 -25.57
C THR A 10 -7.85 13.07 -24.20
N HIS A 11 -8.03 14.39 -24.06
CA HIS A 11 -7.76 15.11 -22.79
C HIS A 11 -8.96 15.17 -21.84
N ASP A 12 -10.13 14.67 -22.26
CA ASP A 12 -11.38 14.66 -21.50
C ASP A 12 -11.47 13.52 -20.46
N GLY A 13 -10.47 12.63 -20.44
CA GLY A 13 -10.42 11.48 -19.53
C GLY A 13 -11.38 10.35 -19.88
N THR A 14 -12.08 10.42 -21.01
CA THR A 14 -13.07 9.38 -21.40
C THR A 14 -12.41 8.15 -22.03
N ARG A 15 -11.14 8.24 -22.42
CA ARG A 15 -10.34 7.15 -22.98
C ARG A 15 -9.00 7.03 -22.28
N VAL A 16 -8.75 5.88 -21.66
CA VAL A 16 -7.50 5.58 -20.96
C VAL A 16 -6.69 4.56 -21.77
N PRO A 17 -5.42 4.84 -22.11
CA PRO A 17 -4.55 3.86 -22.75
C PRO A 17 -4.41 2.59 -21.90
N LEU A 18 -4.38 1.43 -22.55
CA LEU A 18 -4.21 0.15 -21.86
C LEU A 18 -2.90 0.07 -21.05
N ASP A 19 -1.86 0.75 -21.54
CA ASP A 19 -0.54 0.77 -20.89
C ASP A 19 -0.58 1.37 -19.48
N VAL A 20 -1.56 2.22 -19.15
CA VAL A 20 -1.75 2.72 -17.77
C VAL A 20 -1.93 1.55 -16.79
N TYR A 21 -2.58 0.46 -17.21
CA TYR A 21 -2.91 -0.67 -16.35
C TYR A 21 -1.92 -1.84 -16.45
N ARG A 22 -1.05 -1.86 -17.46
CA ARG A 22 -0.20 -3.04 -17.78
C ARG A 22 1.28 -2.73 -17.86
N SER A 23 1.65 -1.45 -17.97
CA SER A 23 3.06 -1.07 -18.09
C SER A 23 3.75 -1.14 -16.73
N GLN A 24 4.82 -1.92 -16.67
CA GLN A 24 5.69 -2.01 -15.50
C GLN A 24 6.31 -0.65 -15.15
N GLU A 25 6.67 0.15 -16.14
CA GLU A 25 7.24 1.49 -15.94
C GLU A 25 6.24 2.45 -15.28
N VAL A 26 4.96 2.34 -15.64
CA VAL A 26 3.88 3.13 -15.04
C VAL A 26 3.67 2.70 -13.59
N TYR A 27 3.61 1.40 -13.33
CA TYR A 27 3.46 0.87 -11.97
C TYR A 27 4.60 1.34 -11.04
N GLU A 28 5.85 1.32 -11.50
CA GLU A 28 6.99 1.81 -10.71
C GLU A 28 6.87 3.32 -10.40
N LEU A 29 6.35 4.11 -11.34
CA LEU A 29 6.05 5.52 -11.13
C LEU A 29 4.91 5.73 -10.13
N GLU A 30 3.86 4.91 -10.17
CA GLU A 30 2.76 4.96 -9.20
C GLU A 30 3.28 4.62 -7.79
N LEU A 31 4.10 3.57 -7.65
CA LEU A 31 4.78 3.26 -6.39
C LEU A 31 5.60 4.44 -5.88
N GLN A 32 6.37 5.10 -6.75
CA GLN A 32 7.22 6.22 -6.35
C GLN A 32 6.44 7.49 -6.00
N ARG A 33 5.46 7.86 -6.83
CA ARG A 33 4.80 9.19 -6.79
C ARG A 33 3.52 9.20 -5.98
N ILE A 34 2.82 8.07 -5.90
CA ILE A 34 1.54 7.95 -5.21
C ILE A 34 1.77 7.25 -3.88
N TYR A 35 2.11 5.96 -3.90
CA TYR A 35 2.12 5.13 -2.68
C TYR A 35 3.27 5.47 -1.71
N ARG A 36 4.48 5.70 -2.22
CA ARG A 36 5.64 6.16 -1.45
C ARG A 36 5.85 7.68 -1.53
N GLY A 37 4.99 8.35 -2.30
CA GLY A 37 5.03 9.79 -2.52
C GLY A 37 4.20 10.56 -1.49
N PRO A 38 3.88 11.84 -1.76
CA PRO A 38 3.21 12.73 -0.83
C PRO A 38 1.68 12.53 -0.79
N THR A 39 1.19 11.29 -0.94
CA THR A 39 -0.25 10.97 -0.94
C THR A 39 -0.62 10.17 0.30
N TRP A 40 -1.80 10.47 0.87
CA TRP A 40 -2.34 9.69 1.99
C TRP A 40 -2.87 8.34 1.50
N SER A 41 -2.50 7.27 2.20
CA SER A 41 -3.04 5.92 1.99
C SER A 41 -3.86 5.48 3.21
N PHE A 42 -5.05 4.95 2.95
CA PHE A 42 -5.87 4.33 3.99
C PHE A 42 -5.24 3.01 4.45
N VAL A 43 -5.19 2.77 5.76
CA VAL A 43 -4.53 1.58 6.33
C VAL A 43 -5.40 0.79 7.31
N ALA A 44 -6.25 1.46 8.10
CA ALA A 44 -7.17 0.83 9.04
C ALA A 44 -8.19 1.84 9.57
N LEU A 45 -9.30 1.33 10.09
CA LEU A 45 -10.17 2.07 11.02
C LEU A 45 -9.71 1.82 12.46
N GLU A 46 -9.93 2.82 13.33
CA GLU A 46 -9.60 2.70 14.75
C GLU A 46 -10.35 1.53 15.44
N ALA A 47 -11.59 1.29 15.02
CA ALA A 47 -12.45 0.24 15.56
C ALA A 47 -11.93 -1.19 15.28
N GLU A 48 -11.01 -1.37 14.32
CA GLU A 48 -10.41 -2.67 14.02
C GLU A 48 -9.33 -3.08 15.04
N ILE A 49 -8.82 -2.13 15.83
CA ILE A 49 -7.77 -2.34 16.84
C ILE A 49 -8.12 -1.59 18.13
N PRO A 50 -9.22 -1.98 18.81
CA PRO A 50 -9.78 -1.22 19.92
C PRO A 50 -8.89 -1.24 21.18
N GLN A 51 -8.12 -2.30 21.41
CA GLN A 51 -7.36 -2.48 22.66
C GLN A 51 -5.86 -2.25 22.48
N PRO A 52 -5.15 -1.75 23.51
CA PRO A 52 -3.68 -1.69 23.51
C PRO A 52 -3.05 -3.06 23.21
N GLY A 53 -2.14 -3.10 22.24
CA GLY A 53 -1.52 -4.33 21.74
C GLY A 53 -2.20 -4.93 20.50
N ASP A 54 -3.41 -4.50 20.16
CA ASP A 54 -4.06 -4.91 18.91
C ASP A 54 -3.27 -4.36 17.71
N PHE A 55 -3.21 -5.17 16.66
CA PHE A 55 -2.54 -4.79 15.42
C PHE A 55 -3.27 -5.35 14.19
N LYS A 56 -3.14 -4.62 13.08
CA LYS A 56 -3.58 -5.02 11.75
C LYS A 56 -2.44 -4.83 10.77
N SER A 57 -2.16 -5.85 9.97
CA SER A 57 -1.20 -5.77 8.87
C SER A 57 -1.91 -5.49 7.54
N THR A 58 -1.32 -4.65 6.71
CA THR A 58 -1.83 -4.27 5.39
C THR A 58 -0.66 -3.81 4.50
N PHE A 59 -0.95 -3.21 3.34
CA PHE A 59 0.02 -2.71 2.38
C PHE A 59 -0.26 -1.25 2.02
N VAL A 60 0.81 -0.51 1.73
CA VAL A 60 0.77 0.79 1.04
C VAL A 60 1.55 0.62 -0.26
N GLY A 61 0.83 0.52 -1.38
CA GLY A 61 1.40 -0.02 -2.62
C GLY A 61 1.96 -1.42 -2.36
N ASP A 62 3.25 -1.61 -2.62
CA ASP A 62 3.97 -2.85 -2.34
C ASP A 62 4.62 -2.91 -0.95
N THR A 63 4.51 -1.85 -0.14
CA THR A 63 5.20 -1.74 1.15
C THR A 63 4.36 -2.37 2.26
N PRO A 64 4.79 -3.48 2.89
CA PRO A 64 4.03 -4.10 3.96
C PRO A 64 4.12 -3.23 5.21
N VAL A 65 2.97 -2.91 5.81
CA VAL A 65 2.88 -2.09 7.02
C VAL A 65 2.05 -2.77 8.10
N VAL A 66 2.27 -2.38 9.34
CA VAL A 66 1.45 -2.78 10.49
C VAL A 66 0.94 -1.53 11.20
N VAL A 67 -0.36 -1.46 11.37
CA VAL A 67 -1.04 -0.51 12.26
C VAL A 67 -1.14 -1.15 13.63
N THR A 68 -0.75 -0.44 14.68
CA THR A 68 -0.74 -0.96 16.06
C THR A 68 -1.30 0.09 17.01
N ARG A 69 -2.08 -0.35 18.01
CA ARG A 69 -2.34 0.45 19.20
C ARG A 69 -1.26 0.20 20.24
N THR A 70 -0.49 1.24 20.59
CA THR A 70 0.58 1.14 21.58
C THR A 70 0.02 0.89 22.98
N LYS A 71 0.88 0.53 23.94
CA LYS A 71 0.50 0.31 25.34
C LYS A 71 -0.12 1.56 25.97
N GLU A 72 0.28 2.73 25.52
CA GLU A 72 -0.24 4.04 25.93
C GLU A 72 -1.54 4.41 25.20
N GLY A 73 -2.10 3.51 24.39
CA GLY A 73 -3.36 3.70 23.66
C GLY A 73 -3.24 4.49 22.35
N LYS A 74 -2.04 4.92 21.96
CA LYS A 74 -1.81 5.70 20.72
C LYS A 74 -1.80 4.80 19.49
N LEU A 75 -2.15 5.35 18.33
CA LEU A 75 -2.02 4.64 17.05
C LEU A 75 -0.64 4.91 16.44
N SER A 76 -0.05 3.89 15.83
CA SER A 76 1.22 3.99 15.10
C SER A 76 1.23 3.04 13.92
N VAL A 77 1.97 3.43 12.88
CA VAL A 77 2.15 2.62 11.66
C VAL A 77 3.64 2.47 11.39
N TRP A 78 4.06 1.25 11.08
CA TRP A 78 5.47 0.94 10.82
C TRP A 78 5.59 -0.09 9.69
N VAL A 79 6.72 -0.08 8.99
CA VAL A 79 7.00 -1.05 7.92
C VAL A 79 7.23 -2.41 8.55
N ASN A 80 6.50 -3.44 8.09
CA ASN A 80 6.57 -4.81 8.61
C ASN A 80 7.86 -5.53 8.16
N ARG A 81 9.00 -5.00 8.62
CA ARG A 81 10.34 -5.42 8.24
C ARG A 81 11.23 -5.35 9.46
N CYS A 82 11.73 -6.49 9.90
CA CYS A 82 12.71 -6.55 10.97
C CYS A 82 13.97 -5.76 10.58
N ALA A 83 14.41 -4.84 11.44
CA ALA A 83 15.57 -3.97 11.19
C ALA A 83 16.90 -4.74 10.99
N HIS A 84 17.00 -5.98 11.50
CA HIS A 84 18.22 -6.77 11.38
C HIS A 84 18.39 -7.39 9.98
N ARG A 85 17.41 -8.17 9.51
CA ARG A 85 17.52 -8.95 8.26
C ARG A 85 16.26 -8.96 7.39
N GLY A 86 15.33 -8.05 7.66
CA GLY A 86 14.19 -7.80 6.79
C GLY A 86 13.05 -8.83 6.84
N ALA A 87 13.10 -9.81 7.74
CA ALA A 87 12.00 -10.75 7.93
C ALA A 87 10.70 -10.01 8.31
N ALA A 88 9.56 -10.49 7.80
CA ALA A 88 8.26 -10.02 8.26
C ALA A 88 8.06 -10.38 9.74
N VAL A 89 7.70 -9.38 10.54
CA VAL A 89 7.51 -9.50 11.99
C VAL A 89 6.10 -10.03 12.26
N CYS A 90 5.09 -9.38 11.69
CA CYS A 90 3.71 -9.84 11.73
C CYS A 90 3.44 -10.72 10.51
N ARG A 91 3.31 -12.03 10.70
CA ARG A 91 3.05 -12.99 9.61
C ARG A 91 1.57 -13.16 9.30
N LYS A 92 0.72 -12.89 10.28
CA LYS A 92 -0.73 -12.90 10.10
C LYS A 92 -1.12 -11.68 9.28
N VAL A 93 -1.51 -11.89 8.02
CA VAL A 93 -2.36 -10.95 7.30
C VAL A 93 -3.75 -11.11 7.92
N LEU A 94 -4.39 -10.03 8.36
CA LEU A 94 -5.82 -10.15 8.68
C LEU A 94 -6.49 -10.38 7.33
N GLU A 95 -6.85 -11.64 7.07
CA GLU A 95 -7.45 -12.09 5.82
C GLU A 95 -8.73 -11.30 5.58
N ASP A 96 -8.76 -10.56 4.47
CA ASP A 96 -10.02 -10.29 3.80
C ASP A 96 -10.39 -11.59 3.08
N PRO A 97 -11.58 -12.19 3.33
CA PRO A 97 -12.00 -13.43 2.66
C PRO A 97 -11.98 -13.37 1.12
N ASP A 98 -11.89 -12.17 0.53
CA ASP A 98 -11.92 -11.92 -0.92
C ASP A 98 -10.54 -11.66 -1.56
N GLN A 99 -9.43 -12.13 -0.96
CA GLN A 99 -8.07 -11.99 -1.52
C GLN A 99 -7.78 -12.85 -2.77
N SER A 100 -8.77 -13.03 -3.66
CA SER A 100 -8.58 -13.60 -5.00
C SER A 100 -8.03 -12.60 -6.02
N ILE A 101 -7.99 -11.31 -5.68
CA ILE A 101 -7.54 -10.25 -6.57
C ILE A 101 -6.00 -10.11 -6.49
N PRO A 102 -5.26 -10.31 -7.59
CA PRO A 102 -3.81 -10.10 -7.60
C PRO A 102 -3.51 -8.64 -7.26
N ARG A 103 -2.54 -8.46 -6.37
CA ARG A 103 -2.05 -7.16 -5.91
C ARG A 103 -1.63 -6.35 -7.13
N ALA A 104 -2.20 -5.15 -7.26
CA ALA A 104 -1.75 -4.15 -8.23
C ALA A 104 -0.31 -3.76 -7.89
#